data_AF-T1ASH2-F1
#
_entry.id   AF-T1ASH2-F1
#
_cell.length_a   1.000
_cell.length_b   1.000
_cell.length_c   1.000
_cell.angle_alpha   90.00
_cell.angle_beta   90.00
_cell.angle_gamma   90.00
#
_symmetry.space_group_name_H-M   'P 1'
#
loop_
_entity.id
_entity.type
_entity.pdbx_description
1 polymer ?
#
loop_
_entity_poly.entity_id
_entity_poly.type
_entity_poly.pdbx_seq_one_letter_code
_entity_poly.pdbx_strand_id
1 'polypeptide(L)'
;MDREADFFELFDEQRTGNHCVDLLVRAKHDRSTNGTLNLFDSVRQTPVQGQLLINVPRQSARAKKSKQKARPGRMARKADVSLRYQKIELRPPSDHKNKEPISLWVVHVRESSPPADAEPLEWFLLTTIEITTAQEA
;
A
#
# COMPACT_ATOMS: atom_id res chain seq x y z
N MET A 1 1.87 7.78 -6.05
CA MET A 1 3.08 8.33 -5.41
C MET A 1 3.81 7.24 -4.62
N ASP A 2 5.14 7.34 -4.49
CA ASP A 2 5.94 6.38 -3.71
C ASP A 2 5.81 6.66 -2.19
N ARG A 3 6.43 5.81 -1.37
CA ARG A 3 6.33 5.77 0.11
C ARG A 3 6.57 7.09 0.86
N GLU A 4 7.11 8.11 0.20
CA GLU A 4 7.36 9.43 0.78
C GLU A 4 6.08 10.27 0.89
N ALA A 5 5.06 9.96 0.10
CA ALA A 5 3.75 10.63 0.14
C ALA A 5 2.82 10.06 1.22
N ASP A 6 3.30 9.12 2.04
CA ASP A 6 2.50 8.50 3.09
C ASP A 6 2.45 9.35 4.36
N PHE A 7 1.79 10.51 4.29
CA PHE A 7 1.53 11.40 5.42
C PHE A 7 0.07 11.90 5.39
N PHE A 8 -0.47 12.25 6.56
CA PHE A 8 -1.90 12.51 6.75
C PHE A 8 -2.36 13.78 6.01
N GLU A 9 -1.50 14.80 6.02
CA GLU A 9 -1.78 16.14 5.49
C GLU A 9 -2.08 16.10 3.99
N LEU A 10 -1.43 15.21 3.23
CA LEU A 10 -1.71 15.03 1.81
C LEU A 10 -3.17 14.62 1.55
N PHE A 11 -3.66 13.67 2.32
CA PHE A 11 -5.05 13.20 2.20
C PHE A 11 -6.02 14.26 2.71
N ASP A 12 -5.65 15.01 3.76
CA ASP A 12 -6.49 16.07 4.31
C ASP A 12 -6.61 17.27 3.37
N GLU A 13 -5.52 17.67 2.70
CA GLU A 13 -5.52 18.72 1.69
C GLU A 13 -6.39 18.37 0.49
N GLN A 14 -6.31 17.11 0.02
CA GLN A 14 -7.16 16.63 -1.07
C GLN A 14 -8.65 16.71 -0.68
N ARG A 15 -8.99 16.28 0.55
CA ARG A 15 -10.35 16.34 1.10
C ARG A 15 -10.88 17.76 1.30
N THR A 16 -10.04 18.71 1.69
CA THR A 16 -10.49 20.05 2.12
C THR A 16 -10.40 21.11 1.03
N GLY A 17 -9.46 20.98 0.09
CA GLY A 17 -9.16 22.04 -0.87
C GLY A 17 -9.20 21.63 -2.34
N ASN A 18 -9.06 20.33 -2.67
CA ASN A 18 -8.84 19.94 -4.06
C ASN A 18 -9.40 18.54 -4.42
N HIS A 19 -10.73 18.42 -4.45
CA HIS A 19 -11.45 17.20 -4.87
C HIS A 19 -11.23 16.80 -6.35
N CYS A 20 -10.48 17.58 -7.12
CA CYS A 20 -10.26 17.32 -8.55
C CYS A 20 -9.18 16.25 -8.82
N VAL A 21 -8.52 15.72 -7.78
CA VAL A 21 -7.48 14.71 -7.93
C VAL A 21 -7.74 13.49 -7.05
N ASP A 22 -7.59 12.32 -7.66
CA ASP A 22 -7.56 11.06 -6.96
C ASP A 22 -6.13 10.71 -6.55
N LEU A 23 -5.97 10.19 -5.33
CA LEU A 23 -4.69 9.81 -4.78
C LEU A 23 -4.54 8.30 -4.77
N LEU A 24 -3.37 7.81 -5.18
CA LEU A 24 -2.91 6.44 -4.97
C LEU A 24 -1.49 6.49 -4.39
N VAL A 25 -1.36 6.13 -3.11
CA VAL A 25 -0.14 6.28 -2.32
C VAL A 25 0.28 4.93 -1.76
N ARG A 26 1.57 4.58 -1.88
CA ARG A 26 2.07 3.37 -1.24
C ARG A 26 2.29 3.60 0.25
N ALA A 27 1.56 2.87 1.10
CA ALA A 27 1.71 2.96 2.53
C ALA A 27 3.07 2.43 3.00
N LYS A 28 3.62 3.12 3.98
CA LYS A 28 4.87 2.86 4.67
C LYS A 28 4.65 2.72 6.17
N HIS A 29 3.70 3.48 6.72
CA HIS A 29 3.42 3.53 8.15
C HIS A 29 2.25 2.62 8.52
N ASP A 30 2.48 1.73 9.48
CA ASP A 30 1.41 0.95 10.10
C ASP A 30 0.70 1.81 11.15
N ARG A 31 -0.45 2.35 10.78
CA ARG A 31 -1.20 3.33 11.59
C ARG A 31 -2.33 2.64 12.33
N SER A 32 -2.70 3.16 13.50
CA SER A 32 -3.89 2.69 14.22
C SER A 32 -5.16 3.06 13.45
N THR A 33 -6.07 2.09 13.32
CA THR A 33 -7.40 2.30 12.72
C THR A 33 -8.46 2.42 13.83
N ASN A 34 -9.74 2.55 13.45
CA ASN A 34 -10.84 2.50 14.42
C ASN A 34 -11.04 1.12 15.08
N GLY A 35 -10.49 0.06 14.48
CA GLY A 35 -10.56 -1.29 15.04
C GLY A 35 -9.52 -1.55 16.13
N THR A 36 -9.51 -2.77 16.64
CA THR A 36 -8.50 -3.27 17.58
C THR A 36 -7.13 -3.52 16.93
N LEU A 37 -7.09 -3.58 15.59
CA LEU A 37 -5.91 -3.87 14.81
C LEU A 37 -5.38 -2.61 14.10
N ASN A 38 -4.06 -2.58 13.89
CA ASN A 38 -3.44 -1.60 13.04
C ASN A 38 -3.79 -1.83 11.57
N LEU A 39 -3.52 -0.83 10.73
CA LEU A 39 -3.88 -0.78 9.33
C LEU A 39 -3.47 -2.05 8.58
N PHE A 40 -2.21 -2.46 8.68
CA PHE A 40 -1.70 -3.59 7.90
C PHE A 40 -2.29 -4.92 8.37
N ASP A 41 -2.42 -5.12 9.67
CA ASP A 41 -2.97 -6.37 10.20
C ASP A 41 -4.47 -6.47 9.98
N SER A 42 -5.19 -5.34 10.01
CA SER A 42 -6.63 -5.31 9.73
C SER A 42 -6.93 -5.80 8.30
N VAL A 43 -6.20 -5.31 7.29
CA VAL A 43 -6.41 -5.71 5.90
C VAL A 43 -5.83 -7.10 5.60
N ARG A 44 -4.76 -7.54 6.28
CA ARG A 44 -4.24 -8.91 6.10
C ARG A 44 -5.25 -9.99 6.48
N GLN A 45 -6.09 -9.69 7.48
CA GLN A 45 -7.08 -10.62 8.03
C GLN A 45 -8.39 -10.65 7.22
N THR A 46 -8.59 -9.75 6.27
CA THR A 46 -9.79 -9.83 5.42
C THR A 46 -9.69 -11.00 4.44
N PRO A 47 -10.85 -11.51 3.97
CA PRO A 47 -10.89 -12.53 2.93
C PRO A 47 -10.16 -12.09 1.65
N VAL A 48 -9.61 -13.05 0.91
CA VAL A 48 -9.13 -12.79 -0.46
C VAL A 48 -10.32 -12.37 -1.30
N GLN A 49 -10.23 -11.21 -1.95
CA GLN A 49 -11.30 -10.70 -2.83
C GLN A 49 -10.94 -10.80 -4.31
N GLY A 50 -9.67 -11.06 -4.63
CA GLY A 50 -9.22 -11.26 -6.00
C GLY A 50 -7.83 -11.86 -6.08
N GLN A 51 -7.45 -12.26 -7.28
CA GLN A 51 -6.10 -12.72 -7.60
C GLN A 51 -5.68 -12.10 -8.93
N LEU A 52 -4.40 -11.77 -9.05
CA LEU A 52 -3.84 -11.25 -10.29
C LEU A 52 -2.40 -11.72 -10.49
N LEU A 53 -1.92 -11.60 -11.73
CA LEU A 53 -0.57 -11.99 -12.11
C LEU A 53 0.28 -10.74 -12.37
N ILE A 54 1.28 -10.49 -11.54
CA ILE A 54 2.20 -9.36 -11.70
C ILE A 54 3.49 -9.83 -12.38
N ASN A 55 3.91 -9.10 -13.41
CA ASN A 55 5.25 -9.24 -13.96
C ASN A 55 6.25 -8.49 -13.06
N VAL A 56 7.03 -9.24 -12.28
CA VAL A 56 8.10 -8.70 -11.44
C VAL A 56 9.38 -8.63 -12.26
N PRO A 57 9.93 -7.43 -12.54
CA PRO A 57 11.15 -7.31 -13.32
C PRO A 57 12.38 -7.75 -12.52
N ARG A 58 13.42 -8.16 -13.26
CA ARG A 58 14.74 -8.46 -12.71
C ARG A 58 15.29 -7.25 -11.94
N GLN A 59 15.84 -7.50 -10.76
CA GLN A 59 16.61 -6.53 -9.99
C GLN A 59 18.06 -7.01 -9.88
N SER A 60 19.01 -6.15 -10.26
CA SER A 60 20.44 -6.45 -10.11
C SER A 60 20.87 -6.35 -8.65
N ALA A 61 21.67 -7.32 -8.20
CA ALA A 61 22.35 -7.27 -6.90
C ALA A 61 23.50 -6.23 -6.88
N ARG A 62 23.92 -5.73 -8.05
CA ARG A 62 25.03 -4.77 -8.15
C ARG A 62 24.60 -3.39 -7.67
N ALA A 63 25.43 -2.75 -6.86
CA ALA A 63 25.28 -1.33 -6.54
C ALA A 63 25.30 -0.50 -7.83
N LYS A 64 24.25 0.31 -8.07
CA LYS A 64 24.15 1.15 -9.28
C LYS A 64 25.13 2.33 -9.26
N LYS A 65 25.57 2.77 -8.08
CA LYS A 65 26.55 3.85 -7.86
C LYS A 65 27.44 3.48 -6.69
N SER A 66 28.68 3.98 -6.66
CA SER A 66 29.70 3.67 -5.64
C SER A 66 29.24 3.89 -4.19
N LYS A 67 28.25 4.77 -3.96
CA LYS A 67 27.71 5.12 -2.63
C LYS A 67 26.32 4.52 -2.33
N GLN A 68 25.68 3.82 -3.28
CA GLN A 68 24.37 3.22 -3.04
C GLN A 68 24.51 1.77 -2.57
N LYS A 69 23.85 1.44 -1.45
CA LYS A 69 23.78 0.07 -0.94
C LYS A 69 23.24 -0.86 -2.03
N ALA A 70 23.92 -1.99 -2.24
CA ALA A 70 23.43 -3.08 -3.08
C ALA A 70 22.03 -3.49 -2.58
N ARG A 71 21.10 -3.67 -3.53
CA ARG A 71 19.78 -4.24 -3.22
C ARG A 71 19.86 -5.76 -3.45
N PRO A 72 19.09 -6.59 -2.72
CA PRO A 72 19.01 -8.00 -3.03
C PRO A 72 18.68 -8.23 -4.51
N GLY A 73 19.43 -9.12 -5.16
CA GLY A 73 19.15 -9.51 -6.54
C GLY A 73 17.88 -10.33 -6.59
N ARG A 74 17.07 -10.15 -7.65
CA ARG A 74 15.96 -11.05 -7.96
C ARG A 74 15.84 -11.24 -9.46
N MET A 75 15.46 -12.44 -9.88
CA MET A 75 15.15 -12.73 -11.28
C MET A 75 13.80 -12.17 -11.68
N ALA A 76 13.62 -11.97 -12.99
CA ALA A 76 12.32 -11.63 -13.52
C ALA A 76 11.40 -12.84 -13.34
N ARG A 77 10.17 -12.61 -12.87
CA ARG A 77 9.18 -13.67 -12.66
C ARG A 77 7.76 -13.15 -12.84
N LYS A 78 6.83 -14.08 -13.03
CA LYS A 78 5.40 -13.83 -12.87
C LYS A 78 5.02 -14.23 -11.45
N ALA A 79 4.42 -13.32 -10.71
CA ALA A 79 4.02 -13.51 -9.33
C ALA A 79 2.49 -13.54 -9.25
N ASP A 80 1.93 -14.68 -8.82
CA ASP A 80 0.53 -14.78 -8.42
C ASP A 80 0.35 -14.07 -7.09
N VAL A 81 -0.48 -13.03 -7.09
CA VAL A 81 -0.75 -12.23 -5.89
C VAL A 81 -2.22 -12.28 -5.54
N SER A 82 -2.49 -12.33 -4.24
CA SER A 82 -3.82 -12.15 -3.68
C SER A 82 -4.08 -10.68 -3.42
N LEU A 83 -5.30 -10.25 -3.77
CA LEU A 83 -5.85 -8.94 -3.49
C LEU A 83 -6.78 -8.99 -2.29
N ARG A 84 -6.68 -7.98 -1.44
CA ARG A 84 -7.61 -7.64 -0.36
C ARG A 84 -7.83 -6.16 -0.39
N TYR A 85 -9.05 -5.72 -0.16
CA TYR A 85 -9.34 -4.30 -0.06
C TYR A 85 -10.48 -4.03 0.90
N GLN A 86 -10.35 -2.96 1.66
CA GLN A 86 -11.40 -2.53 2.59
C GLN A 86 -11.37 -1.03 2.75
N LYS A 87 -12.52 -0.49 3.13
CA LYS A 87 -12.62 0.90 3.58
C LYS A 87 -12.01 1.03 4.98
N ILE A 88 -11.24 2.09 5.19
CA ILE A 88 -10.61 2.42 6.46
C ILE A 88 -10.90 3.87 6.84
N GLU A 89 -10.75 4.17 8.12
CA GLU A 89 -10.64 5.54 8.60
C GLU A 89 -9.20 5.80 9.06
N LEU A 90 -8.55 6.72 8.36
CA LEU A 90 -7.22 7.20 8.67
C LEU A 90 -7.34 8.29 9.73
N ARG A 91 -6.85 8.02 10.95
CA ARG A 91 -6.84 9.01 12.03
C ARG A 91 -5.73 10.03 11.85
N PRO A 92 -5.95 11.29 12.26
CA PRO A 92 -4.88 12.27 12.32
C PRO A 92 -3.78 11.83 13.29
N PRO A 93 -2.51 12.18 13.01
CA PRO A 93 -1.43 12.01 13.98
C PRO A 93 -1.64 12.89 15.22
N SER A 94 -0.86 12.64 16.27
CA SER A 94 -0.96 13.34 17.57
C SER A 94 -0.91 14.86 17.48
N ASP A 95 -0.24 15.38 16.46
CA ASP A 95 0.02 16.80 16.27
C ASP A 95 -1.13 17.49 15.52
N HIS A 96 -2.12 16.71 15.05
CA HIS A 96 -3.28 17.15 14.28
C HIS A 96 -4.62 16.67 14.87
N LYS A 97 -4.72 16.53 16.20
CA LYS A 97 -5.93 16.05 16.90
C LYS A 97 -7.23 16.81 16.60
N ASN A 98 -7.14 18.05 16.13
CA ASN A 98 -8.30 18.87 15.79
C ASN A 98 -8.89 18.53 14.40
N LYS A 99 -8.24 17.67 13.63
CA LYS A 99 -8.69 17.27 12.29
C LYS A 99 -9.57 16.02 12.37
N GLU A 100 -10.56 15.94 11.49
CA GLU A 100 -11.43 14.77 11.40
C GLU A 100 -10.72 13.58 10.75
N PRO A 101 -11.04 12.33 11.14
CA PRO A 101 -10.58 11.15 10.42
C PRO A 101 -10.97 11.16 8.95
N ILE A 102 -10.12 10.60 8.10
CA ILE A 102 -10.32 10.57 6.64
C ILE A 102 -10.71 9.16 6.22
N SER A 103 -11.87 9.03 5.59
CA SER A 103 -12.28 7.78 4.94
C SER A 103 -11.46 7.54 3.67
N LEU A 104 -10.75 6.41 3.62
CA LEU A 104 -9.95 5.99 2.47
C LEU A 104 -10.18 4.49 2.20
N TRP A 105 -9.67 4.01 1.07
CA TRP A 105 -9.55 2.58 0.80
C TRP A 105 -8.10 2.15 0.94
N VAL A 106 -7.91 0.94 1.49
CA VAL A 106 -6.62 0.26 1.48
C VAL A 106 -6.71 -0.95 0.57
N VAL A 107 -5.73 -1.09 -0.33
CA VAL A 107 -5.51 -2.30 -1.13
C VAL A 107 -4.25 -2.98 -0.62
N HIS A 108 -4.38 -4.23 -0.23
CA HIS A 108 -3.27 -5.10 0.11
C HIS A 108 -3.06 -6.13 -1.00
N VAL A 109 -1.83 -6.14 -1.51
CA VAL A 109 -1.39 -7.04 -2.57
C VAL A 109 -0.28 -7.90 -2.00
N ARG A 110 -0.45 -9.22 -1.99
CA ARG A 110 0.58 -10.13 -1.45
C ARG A 110 0.80 -11.34 -2.35
N GLU A 111 2.06 -11.63 -2.66
CA GLU A 111 2.47 -12.84 -3.39
C GLU A 111 2.10 -14.08 -2.59
N SER A 112 1.26 -14.93 -3.18
CA SER A 112 0.72 -16.13 -2.53
C SER A 112 1.74 -17.25 -2.46
N SER A 113 2.67 -17.31 -3.42
CA SER A 113 3.68 -18.36 -3.52
C SER A 113 5.02 -17.75 -3.97
N PRO A 114 5.73 -17.05 -3.07
CA PRO A 114 7.01 -16.45 -3.39
C PRO A 114 8.08 -17.53 -3.64
N PRO A 115 9.05 -17.29 -4.54
CA PRO A 115 10.22 -18.14 -4.68
C PRO A 115 11.04 -18.20 -3.39
N ALA A 116 11.66 -19.34 -3.10
CA ALA A 116 12.43 -19.56 -1.88
C ALA A 116 13.61 -18.58 -1.70
N ASP A 117 14.15 -18.05 -2.78
CA ASP A 117 15.32 -17.16 -2.82
C ASP A 117 14.95 -15.66 -2.91
N ALA A 118 13.66 -15.30 -2.82
CA ALA A 118 13.23 -13.94 -2.98
C ALA A 118 12.20 -13.50 -1.91
N GLU A 119 12.33 -12.25 -1.47
CA GLU A 119 11.30 -11.64 -0.63
C GLU A 119 9.95 -11.61 -1.38
N PRO A 120 8.86 -11.93 -0.69
CA PRO A 120 7.53 -11.86 -1.27
C PRO A 120 7.19 -10.42 -1.65
N LEU A 121 6.49 -10.27 -2.77
CA LEU A 121 5.84 -9.00 -3.07
C LEU A 121 4.73 -8.76 -2.02
N GLU A 122 4.87 -7.70 -1.24
CA GLU A 122 3.80 -7.23 -0.34
C GLU A 122 3.67 -5.70 -0.43
N TRP A 123 2.52 -5.25 -0.91
CA TRP A 123 2.18 -3.83 -1.05
C TRP A 123 0.92 -3.50 -0.26
N PHE A 124 0.95 -2.33 0.36
CA PHE A 124 -0.21 -1.66 0.93
C PHE A 124 -0.35 -0.34 0.19
N LEU A 125 -1.50 -0.13 -0.44
CA LEU A 125 -1.81 1.07 -1.21
C LEU A 125 -3.00 1.76 -0.56
N LEU A 126 -2.89 3.06 -0.32
CA LEU A 126 -3.96 3.92 0.15
C LEU A 126 -4.51 4.69 -1.04
N THR A 127 -5.83 4.70 -1.19
CA THR A 127 -6.49 5.43 -2.27
C THR A 127 -7.73 6.17 -1.80
N THR A 128 -7.99 7.32 -2.43
CA THR A 128 -9.24 8.09 -2.29
C THR A 128 -10.33 7.56 -3.22
N ILE A 129 -9.96 6.76 -4.23
CA ILE A 129 -10.89 6.14 -5.17
C ILE A 129 -11.67 5.04 -4.45
N GLU A 130 -12.97 4.99 -4.69
CA GLU A 130 -13.82 3.93 -4.18
C GLU A 130 -13.54 2.60 -4.92
N ILE A 131 -13.36 1.52 -4.15
CA ILE A 131 -13.08 0.18 -4.70
C ILE A 131 -14.25 -0.72 -4.36
N THR A 132 -15.10 -0.98 -5.35
CA THR A 132 -16.26 -1.87 -5.21
C THR A 132 -16.00 -3.25 -5.81
N THR A 133 -15.07 -3.34 -6.77
CA THR A 133 -14.75 -4.59 -7.46
C THR A 133 -13.24 -4.90 -7.46
N ALA A 134 -12.89 -6.17 -7.68
CA ALA A 134 -11.50 -6.60 -7.80
C ALA A 134 -10.78 -6.04 -9.05
N GLN A 135 -11.52 -5.51 -10.03
CA GLN A 135 -10.94 -4.84 -11.21
C GLN A 135 -10.53 -3.39 -10.91
N GLU A 136 -11.18 -2.76 -9.91
CA GLU A 136 -10.85 -1.42 -9.43
C GLU A 136 -9.73 -1.42 -8.38
N ALA A 137 -9.40 -2.60 -7.83
CA ALA A 137 -8.36 -2.83 -6.83
C ALA A 137 -6.99 -3.12 -7.47
#